data_AF-A0A1G9MJA7-F1
#
_entry.id   AF-A0A1G9MJA7-F1
#
_cell.length_a   1.000
_cell.length_b   1.000
_cell.length_c   1.000
_cell.angle_alpha   90.00
_cell.angle_beta   90.00
_cell.angle_gamma   90.00
#
_symmetry.space_group_name_H-M   'P 1'
#
loop_
_entity.id
_entity.type
_entity.pdbx_description
1 polymer ?
#
loop_
_entity_poly.entity_id
_entity_poly.type
_entity_poly.pdbx_seq_one_letter_code
_entity_poly.pdbx_strand_id
1 'polypeptide(L)' 'MTSRQTQMNLPSFTFRSPPAGLHLTVQEWALIVKALSAYQHNQTYRPLYEKLMDRTS' A
#
# COMPACT_ATOMS: atom_id res chain seq x y z
N MET A 1 2.74 36.93 19.69
CA MET A 1 2.89 35.46 19.74
C MET A 1 2.25 34.90 18.48
N THR A 2 3.01 34.73 17.40
CA THR A 2 2.49 34.21 16.11
C THR A 2 2.73 32.71 16.06
N SER A 3 1.64 31.94 16.12
CA SER A 3 1.63 30.49 15.94
C SER A 3 2.23 30.12 14.59
N ARG A 4 3.36 29.41 14.63
CA ARG A 4 3.94 28.77 13.46
C ARG A 4 3.05 27.59 13.09
N GLN A 5 2.13 27.78 12.14
CA GLN A 5 1.44 26.68 11.49
C GLN A 5 2.48 25.91 10.67
N THR A 6 2.90 24.76 11.20
CA THR A 6 3.74 23.80 10.50
C THR A 6 2.94 23.24 9.34
N GLN A 7 3.13 23.83 8.16
CA GLN A 7 2.59 23.33 6.90
C GLN A 7 3.21 21.95 6.64
N MET A 8 2.47 20.88 6.94
CA MET A 8 2.83 19.53 6.52
C MET A 8 2.76 19.49 5.00
N ASN A 9 3.92 19.65 4.37
CA ASN A 9 4.11 19.37 2.95
C ASN A 9 4.11 17.84 2.78
N LEU A 10 2.92 17.22 2.80
CA LEU A 10 2.79 15.83 2.41
C LEU A 10 3.13 15.75 0.92
N PRO A 11 4.12 14.94 0.50
CA PRO A 11 4.33 14.69 -0.91
C PRO A 11 3.03 14.12 -1.46
N SER A 12 2.43 14.83 -2.41
CA SER A 12 1.29 14.36 -3.18
C SER A 12 1.75 13.13 -3.96
N PHE A 13 1.51 11.95 -3.39
CA PHE A 13 1.69 10.68 -4.06
C PHE A 13 0.64 10.61 -5.17
N THR A 14 1.02 11.01 -6.37
CA THR A 14 0.21 10.80 -7.56
C THR A 14 0.18 9.29 -7.78
N PHE A 15 -0.89 8.63 -7.31
CA PHE A 15 -1.15 7.22 -7.58
C PHE A 15 -1.43 7.09 -9.07
N ARG A 16 -0.37 6.96 -9.87
CA ARG A 16 -0.49 6.65 -11.29
C ARG A 16 -1.01 5.22 -11.36
N SER A 17 -2.28 5.07 -11.73
CA SER A 17 -2.82 3.75 -12.03
C SER A 17 -1.89 3.11 -13.06
N PRO A 18 -1.35 1.91 -12.79
CA PRO A 18 -0.50 1.23 -13.76
C PRO A 18 -1.27 1.12 -15.09
N PRO A 19 -0.60 1.35 -16.24
CA PRO A 19 -1.23 1.19 -17.55
C PRO A 19 -1.95 -0.15 -17.64
N ALA A 20 -3.16 -0.13 -18.21
CA ALA A 20 -3.98 -1.32 -18.40
C ALA A 20 -3.15 -2.41 -19.11
N GLY A 21 -2.89 -3.52 -18.42
CA GLY A 21 -2.05 -4.62 -18.93
C GLY A 21 -0.80 -4.94 -18.12
N LEU A 22 -0.48 -4.20 -17.05
CA LEU A 22 0.56 -4.60 -16.09
C LEU A 22 0.08 -5.80 -15.27
N HIS A 23 0.26 -6.99 -15.82
CA HIS A 23 0.21 -8.22 -15.04
C HIS A 23 1.50 -8.35 -14.26
N LEU A 24 1.40 -8.25 -12.94
CA LEU A 24 2.49 -8.62 -12.05
C LEU A 24 2.82 -10.10 -12.27
N THR A 25 4.09 -10.40 -12.44
CA THR A 25 4.57 -11.78 -12.39
C THR A 25 4.28 -12.36 -11.00
N VAL A 26 4.21 -13.69 -10.91
CA VAL A 26 4.01 -14.40 -9.62
C VAL A 26 5.06 -13.97 -8.59
N GLN A 27 6.29 -13.71 -9.05
CA GLN A 27 7.40 -13.32 -8.20
C GLN A 27 7.25 -11.88 -7.68
N GLU A 28 6.84 -10.93 -8.53
CA GLU A 28 6.56 -9.56 -8.10
C GLU A 28 5.34 -9.49 -7.17
N TRP A 29 4.32 -10.31 -7.43
CA TRP A 29 3.17 -10.43 -6.54
C TRP A 29 3.58 -10.94 -5.15
N ALA A 30 4.43 -11.97 -5.10
CA ALA A 30 4.94 -12.50 -3.83
C ALA A 30 5.72 -11.45 -3.02
N LEU A 31 6.47 -10.57 -3.68
CA LEU A 31 7.17 -9.47 -3.02
C LEU A 31 6.20 -8.46 -2.39
N ILE A 32 5.11 -8.12 -3.09
CA ILE A 32 4.07 -7.22 -2.57
C ILE A 32 3.37 -7.85 -1.36
N VAL A 33 2.98 -9.12 -1.45
CA VAL A 33 2.35 -9.85 -0.34
C VAL A 33 3.29 -9.93 0.88
N LYS A 34 4.58 -10.20 0.66
CA LYS A 34 5.59 -10.23 1.73
C LYS A 34 5.83 -8.86 2.37
N ALA A 35 5.76 -7.78 1.59
CA ALA A 35 5.82 -6.43 2.15
C ALA A 35 4.56 -6.12 3.00
N LEU A 36 3.39 -6.55 2.53
CA LEU A 36 2.12 -6.36 3.24
C LEU A 36 2.02 -7.22 4.52
N SER A 37 2.62 -8.40 4.57
CA SER A 37 2.63 -9.21 5.79
C SER A 37 3.34 -8.52 6.96
N ALA A 38 4.27 -7.59 6.70
CA ALA A 38 4.87 -6.76 7.75
C ALA A 38 3.84 -5.85 8.45
N TYR A 39 2.72 -5.55 7.79
CA TYR A 39 1.62 -4.72 8.30
C TYR A 39 0.46 -5.53 8.87
N GLN A 40 0.59 -6.85 9.03
CA GLN A 40 -0.47 -7.71 9.57
C GLN A 40 -0.97 -7.27 10.97
N HIS A 41 -0.10 -6.62 11.74
CA HIS A 41 -0.40 -6.11 13.08
C HIS A 41 -1.08 -4.73 13.07
N ASN A 42 -1.16 -4.07 11.91
CA ASN A 42 -1.77 -2.77 11.75
C ASN A 42 -3.25 -2.93 11.36
N GLN A 43 -4.16 -2.58 12.27
CA GLN A 43 -5.60 -2.77 12.09
C GLN A 43 -6.17 -2.04 10.86
N THR A 44 -5.54 -0.96 10.41
CA THR A 44 -5.96 -0.21 9.22
C THR A 44 -5.72 -1.01 7.93
N TYR A 45 -4.64 -1.79 7.87
CA TYR A 45 -4.22 -2.50 6.64
C TYR A 45 -4.52 -3.99 6.69
N ARG A 46 -4.83 -4.54 7.85
CA ARG A 46 -5.20 -5.95 8.03
C ARG A 46 -6.33 -6.41 7.09
N PRO A 47 -7.44 -5.66 6.88
CA PRO A 47 -8.50 -6.08 5.95
C PRO A 47 -8.03 -6.16 4.49
N LEU A 48 -7.04 -5.36 4.10
CA LEU A 48 -6.45 -5.42 2.76
C LEU A 48 -5.59 -6.68 2.60
N TYR A 49 -4.80 -7.00 3.62
CA TYR A 49 -3.99 -8.22 3.63
C TYR A 49 -4.85 -9.49 3.55
N GLU A 50 -5.91 -9.58 4.35
CA GLU A 50 -6.82 -10.73 4.36
C GLU A 50 -7.49 -10.93 2.98
N LYS A 51 -8.04 -9.86 2.37
CA LYS A 51 -8.61 -9.93 1.01
C LYS A 51 -7.62 -10.36 -0.07
N LEU A 52 -6.35 -10.00 0.09
CA LEU A 52 -5.31 -10.35 -0.87
C LEU A 52 -4.88 -11.81 -0.73
N MET A 53 -4.90 -12.37 0.49
CA MET A 53 -4.61 -13.78 0.73
C MET A 53 -5.74 -14.69 0.24
N ASP A 54 -7.01 -14.29 0.42
CA ASP A 54 -8.16 -15.05 -0.08
C ASP A 54 -8.17 -15.23 -1.60
N ARG A 55 -7.57 -14.30 -2.35
CA ARG A 55 -7.47 -14.36 -3.81
C ARG A 55 -6.37 -15.31 -4.31
N THR A 56 -5.51 -15.77 -3.42
CA THR A 56 -4.36 -16.63 -3.74
C THR A 56 -4.52 -18.09 -3.33
N SER A 57 -5.64 -18.45 -2.66
CA SER A 57 -5.97 -19.84 -2.29
C SER A 57 -6.83 -20.51 -3.34
#